data_AF-A0A537AJ94-F1
#
_entry.id   AF-A0A537AJ94-F1
#
_cell.length_a   1.000
_cell.length_b   1.000
_cell.length_c   1.000
_cell.angle_alpha   90.00
_cell.angle_beta   90.00
_cell.angle_gamma   90.00
#
_symmetry.space_group_name_H-M   'P 1'
#
loop_
_entity.id
_entity.type
_entity.pdbx_description
1 polymer ?
#
loop_
_entity_poly.entity_id
_entity_poly.type
_entity_poly.pdbx_seq_one_letter_code
_entity_poly.pdbx_strand_id
1 'polypeptide(L)'
;MPIGARRLVVGAHYGLRDWLMQRATAVVLTLYLILLAVQIVLAGPIDYDSWREIFAPLGMKIATLIAFAALVYHAWIGMRNIWMDYVRPVAIRMLLQLATILWLAACLVWAVQILWRV
;
A
#
# COMPACT_ATOMS: atom_id res chain seq x y z
N MET A 1 27.64 -32.53 -14.77
CA MET A 1 27.36 -31.09 -14.98
C MET A 1 27.97 -30.32 -13.84
N PRO A 2 28.91 -29.37 -14.06
CA PRO A 2 29.46 -28.62 -12.95
C PRO A 2 28.40 -27.64 -12.44
N ILE A 3 28.04 -27.81 -11.17
CA ILE A 3 27.27 -26.83 -10.41
C ILE A 3 28.24 -25.70 -10.06
N GLY A 4 27.96 -24.46 -10.51
CA GLY A 4 28.47 -23.24 -9.86
C GLY A 4 29.72 -22.56 -10.45
N ALA A 5 29.65 -22.01 -11.67
CA ALA A 5 30.67 -21.09 -12.20
C ALA A 5 30.15 -19.71 -12.67
N ARG A 6 28.95 -19.32 -12.26
CA ARG A 6 28.42 -17.94 -12.49
C ARG A 6 27.65 -17.43 -11.29
N ARG A 7 28.30 -17.35 -10.13
CA ARG A 7 27.78 -16.46 -9.07
C ARG A 7 28.27 -15.06 -9.43
N LEU A 8 27.47 -14.31 -10.18
CA LEU A 8 27.68 -12.88 -10.32
C LEU A 8 27.49 -12.29 -8.92
N VAL A 9 28.58 -11.88 -8.28
CA VAL A 9 28.55 -11.15 -7.00
C VAL A 9 28.11 -9.72 -7.32
N VAL A 10 26.83 -9.56 -7.64
CA VAL A 10 26.18 -8.25 -7.68
C VAL A 10 25.89 -7.84 -6.25
N GLY A 11 26.07 -6.56 -5.92
CA GLY A 11 25.93 -6.07 -4.55
C GLY A 11 24.58 -6.43 -3.93
N ALA A 12 24.58 -6.83 -2.65
CA ALA A 12 23.38 -7.17 -1.87
C ALA A 12 22.38 -6.01 -1.66
N HIS A 13 22.56 -4.89 -2.37
CA HIS A 13 21.72 -3.71 -2.32
C HIS A 13 20.43 -3.85 -3.13
N TYR A 14 20.34 -4.83 -4.04
CA TYR A 14 19.09 -5.13 -4.76
C TYR A 14 18.10 -5.80 -3.81
N GLY A 15 16.99 -5.12 -3.51
CA GLY A 15 15.89 -5.65 -2.70
C GLY A 15 15.85 -5.19 -1.24
N LEU A 16 16.96 -4.71 -0.65
CA LEU A 16 16.97 -4.22 0.74
C LEU A 16 16.01 -3.04 0.93
N ARG A 17 16.01 -2.08 -0.01
CA ARG A 17 15.10 -0.93 0.02
C ARG A 17 13.64 -1.38 0.03
N ASP A 18 13.25 -2.26 -0.91
CA ASP A 18 11.86 -2.72 -1.03
C ASP A 18 11.45 -3.53 0.20
N TRP A 19 12.34 -4.37 0.72
CA TRP A 19 12.13 -5.14 1.95
C TRP A 19 11.92 -4.24 3.18
N LEU A 20 12.71 -3.17 3.30
CA LEU A 20 12.60 -2.21 4.41
C LEU A 20 11.31 -1.41 4.30
N MET A 21 11.00 -0.92 3.09
CA MET A 21 9.82 -0.12 2.86
C MET A 21 8.53 -0.94 3.03
N GLN A 22 8.53 -2.24 2.74
CA GLN A 22 7.39 -3.11 3.05
C GLN A 22 7.09 -3.17 4.56
N ARG A 23 8.14 -3.17 5.40
CA ARG A 23 7.99 -3.13 6.87
C ARG A 23 7.56 -1.75 7.36
N ALA A 24 8.20 -0.71 6.87
CA ALA A 24 7.86 0.66 7.25
C ALA A 24 6.39 0.97 6.94
N THR A 25 5.93 0.62 5.73
CA THR A 25 4.53 0.78 5.35
C THR A 25 3.60 -0.11 6.16
N ALA A 26 3.97 -1.36 6.48
CA ALA A 26 3.16 -2.21 7.35
C ALA A 26 2.97 -1.60 8.75
N VAL A 27 4.01 -1.00 9.33
CA VAL A 27 3.92 -0.30 10.62
C VAL A 27 2.98 0.89 10.52
N VAL A 28 3.12 1.74 9.49
CA VAL A 28 2.21 2.89 9.27
C VAL A 28 0.75 2.42 9.15
N LEU A 29 0.49 1.37 8.36
CA LEU A 29 -0.86 0.81 8.20
C LEU A 29 -1.41 0.26 9.52
N THR A 30 -0.58 -0.42 10.30
CA THR A 30 -0.99 -0.99 11.60
C THR A 30 -1.37 0.11 12.58
N LEU A 31 -0.55 1.16 12.68
CA LEU A 31 -0.84 2.30 13.54
C LEU A 31 -2.11 3.03 13.12
N TYR A 32 -2.32 3.22 11.81
CA TYR A 32 -3.53 3.83 11.30
C TYR A 32 -4.78 2.98 11.58
N LEU A 33 -4.70 1.66 11.40
CA LEU A 33 -5.82 0.75 11.71
C LEU A 33 -6.18 0.79 13.20
N ILE A 34 -5.18 0.83 14.09
CA ILE A 34 -5.42 1.00 15.54
C ILE A 34 -6.10 2.34 15.81
N LEU A 35 -5.60 3.43 15.22
CA LEU A 35 -6.20 4.76 15.37
C LEU A 35 -7.67 4.77 14.91
N LEU A 36 -7.96 4.23 13.73
CA LEU A 36 -9.32 4.14 13.20
C LEU A 36 -10.22 3.27 14.09
N ALA A 37 -9.72 2.13 14.57
CA ALA A 37 -10.47 1.24 15.47
C ALA A 37 -10.82 1.95 16.79
N VAL A 38 -9.88 2.70 17.38
CA VAL A 38 -10.14 3.50 18.59
C VAL A 38 -11.22 4.55 18.32
N GLN A 39 -11.16 5.27 17.19
CA GLN A 39 -12.16 6.27 16.83
C GLN A 39 -13.57 5.65 16.67
N ILE A 40 -13.67 4.49 16.01
CA ILE A 40 -14.94 3.77 15.84
C ILE A 40 -15.51 3.33 17.19
N VAL A 41 -14.67 2.79 18.09
CA VAL A 41 -15.11 2.36 19.43
C VAL A 41 -15.60 3.55 20.27
N LEU A 42 -14.92 4.69 20.18
CA LEU A 42 -15.28 5.90 20.93
C LEU A 42 -16.53 6.60 20.37
N ALA A 43 -16.80 6.49 19.07
CA ALA A 43 -17.98 7.08 18.44
C ALA A 43 -19.30 6.40 18.88
N GLY A 44 -19.26 5.14 19.32
CA GLY A 44 -20.46 4.41 19.72
C GLY A 44 -21.27 3.90 18.52
N PRO A 45 -22.62 3.99 18.52
CA PRO A 45 -23.44 3.59 17.38
C PRO A 45 -23.04 4.34 16.10
N ILE A 46 -22.70 3.59 15.04
CA ILE A 46 -22.26 4.17 13.77
C ILE A 46 -23.46 4.45 12.86
N ASP A 47 -23.61 5.73 12.52
CA ASP A 47 -24.49 6.28 11.50
C ASP A 47 -23.71 7.23 10.58
N TYR A 48 -24.41 7.91 9.67
CA TYR A 48 -23.77 8.81 8.71
C TYR A 48 -23.05 9.99 9.39
N ASP A 49 -23.68 10.59 10.41
CA ASP A 49 -23.16 11.78 11.06
C ASP A 49 -21.92 11.45 11.91
N SER A 50 -21.99 10.40 12.74
CA SER A 50 -20.85 9.91 13.52
C SER A 50 -19.68 9.46 12.63
N TRP A 51 -19.97 8.85 11.47
CA TRP A 51 -18.92 8.50 10.50
C TRP A 51 -18.26 9.74 9.89
N ARG A 52 -19.07 10.74 9.53
CA ARG A 52 -18.57 12.01 9.01
C ARG A 52 -17.70 12.74 10.04
N GLU A 53 -18.11 12.74 11.31
CA GLU A 53 -17.37 13.38 12.40
C GLU A 53 -15.98 12.78 12.61
N ILE A 54 -15.81 11.47 12.43
CA ILE A 54 -14.49 10.83 12.50
C ILE A 54 -13.55 11.39 11.42
N PHE A 55 -14.03 11.52 10.18
CA PHE A 55 -13.19 11.85 9.01
C PHE A 55 -13.15 13.33 8.62
N ALA A 56 -14.04 14.17 9.18
CA ALA A 56 -14.07 15.60 8.92
C ALA A 56 -12.80 16.38 9.40
N PRO A 57 -12.20 16.07 10.56
CA PRO A 57 -11.01 16.76 11.03
C PRO A 57 -9.83 16.63 10.07
N LEU A 58 -9.12 17.74 9.82
CA LEU A 58 -7.95 17.77 8.93
C LEU A 58 -6.89 16.74 9.34
N GLY A 59 -6.68 16.54 10.64
CA GLY A 59 -5.75 15.53 11.15
C GLY A 59 -6.10 14.10 10.71
N MET A 60 -7.38 13.73 10.75
CA MET A 60 -7.83 12.41 10.26
C MET A 60 -7.68 12.30 8.74
N LYS A 61 -7.99 13.35 7.99
CA LYS A 61 -7.79 13.38 6.53
C LYS A 61 -6.32 13.15 6.17
N ILE A 62 -5.40 13.86 6.82
CA ILE A 62 -3.95 13.69 6.60
C ILE A 62 -3.49 12.29 7.00
N ALA A 63 -3.89 11.80 8.18
CA ALA A 63 -3.53 10.46 8.65
C ALA A 63 -4.02 9.37 7.67
N THR A 64 -5.25 9.50 7.17
CA THR A 64 -5.84 8.60 6.18
C THR A 64 -5.07 8.65 4.86
N LEU A 65 -4.70 9.84 4.38
CA LEU A 65 -3.92 9.97 3.14
C LEU A 65 -2.51 9.39 3.27
N ILE A 66 -1.85 9.55 4.41
CA ILE A 66 -0.56 8.91 4.69
C ILE A 66 -0.71 7.39 4.70
N ALA A 67 -1.77 6.87 5.33
CA ALA A 67 -2.08 5.45 5.33
C ALA A 67 -2.38 4.91 3.91
N PHE A 68 -3.12 5.66 3.09
CA PHE A 68 -3.37 5.29 1.69
C PHE A 68 -2.09 5.31 0.84
N ALA A 69 -1.21 6.29 1.03
CA ALA A 69 0.09 6.31 0.36
C ALA A 69 0.95 5.10 0.78
N ALA A 70 0.95 4.76 2.07
CA ALA A 70 1.61 3.56 2.57
C ALA A 70 0.99 2.28 1.98
N LEU A 71 -0.34 2.21 1.88
CA LEU A 71 -1.07 1.08 1.29
C LEU A 71 -0.72 0.89 -0.19
N VAL A 72 -0.71 1.97 -0.97
CA VAL A 72 -0.34 1.94 -2.39
C VAL A 72 1.08 1.39 -2.55
N TYR A 73 2.02 1.87 -1.75
CA TYR A 73 3.39 1.41 -1.83
C TYR A 73 3.55 -0.05 -1.37
N HIS A 74 2.87 -0.44 -0.28
CA HIS A 74 2.86 -1.80 0.24
C HIS A 74 2.28 -2.80 -0.76
N ALA A 75 1.14 -2.46 -1.36
CA ALA A 75 0.46 -3.26 -2.36
C ALA A 75 1.29 -3.37 -3.65
N TRP A 76 1.92 -2.27 -4.09
CA TRP A 76 2.77 -2.27 -5.27
C TRP A 76 3.92 -3.29 -5.17
N ILE A 77 4.69 -3.26 -4.07
CA ILE A 77 5.80 -4.20 -3.88
C ILE A 77 5.29 -5.64 -3.82
N GLY A 78 4.25 -5.89 -3.01
CA GLY A 78 3.69 -7.23 -2.85
C GLY A 78 3.20 -7.81 -4.17
N MET A 79 2.43 -7.01 -4.91
CA MET A 79 1.83 -7.43 -6.17
C MET A 79 2.87 -7.62 -7.27
N ARG A 80 3.86 -6.71 -7.36
CA ARG A 80 4.99 -6.86 -8.29
C ARG A 80 5.76 -8.16 -8.03
N ASN A 81 6.03 -8.50 -6.77
CA ASN A 81 6.73 -9.74 -6.43
C ASN A 81 5.92 -10.97 -6.85
N ILE A 82 4.62 -11.00 -6.58
CA ILE A 82 3.72 -12.07 -7.05
C ILE A 82 3.76 -12.20 -8.59
N TRP A 83 3.71 -11.08 -9.32
CA TRP A 83 3.82 -11.12 -10.78
C TRP A 83 5.17 -11.66 -11.25
N MET A 84 6.27 -11.30 -10.58
CA MET A 84 7.59 -11.81 -10.93
C MET A 84 7.72 -13.31 -10.67
N ASP A 85 7.12 -13.82 -9.59
CA ASP A 85 7.25 -15.21 -9.15
C ASP A 85 6.35 -16.17 -9.94
N TYR A 86 5.12 -15.75 -10.27
CA TYR A 86 4.09 -16.65 -10.81
C TYR A 86 3.76 -16.43 -12.29
N VAL A 87 4.01 -15.24 -12.85
CA VAL A 87 3.66 -14.94 -14.25
C VAL A 87 4.91 -15.07 -15.13
N ARG A 88 4.98 -16.19 -15.87
CA ARG A 88 6.14 -16.49 -16.73
C ARG A 88 6.21 -15.65 -18.01
N PRO A 89 5.11 -15.48 -18.79
CA PRO A 89 5.18 -14.72 -20.03
C PRO A 89 5.44 -13.24 -19.77
N VAL A 90 6.52 -12.70 -20.34
CA VAL A 90 6.99 -11.33 -20.06
C VAL A 90 5.93 -10.29 -20.42
N ALA A 91 5.29 -10.43 -21.58
CA ALA A 91 4.27 -9.48 -22.05
C ALA A 91 3.08 -9.38 -21.06
N ILE A 92 2.59 -10.52 -20.57
CA ILE A 92 1.48 -10.57 -19.61
C ILE A 92 1.92 -9.95 -18.28
N ARG A 93 3.12 -10.28 -17.80
CA ARG A 93 3.66 -9.72 -16.56
C ARG A 93 3.79 -8.19 -16.62
N MET A 94 4.26 -7.65 -17.74
CA MET A 94 4.37 -6.19 -17.92
C MET A 94 2.99 -5.52 -17.95
N LEU A 95 2.02 -6.12 -18.63
CA LEU A 95 0.64 -5.64 -18.65
C LEU A 95 0.04 -5.62 -17.23
N LEU A 96 0.21 -6.69 -16.46
CA LEU A 96 -0.30 -6.79 -15.09
C LEU A 96 0.37 -5.77 -14.15
N GLN A 97 1.67 -5.53 -14.29
CA GLN A 97 2.36 -4.49 -13.53
C GLN A 97 1.83 -3.09 -13.86
N LEU A 98 1.64 -2.78 -15.15
CA LEU A 98 1.05 -1.52 -15.59
C LEU A 98 -0.38 -1.35 -15.05
N ALA A 99 -1.22 -2.38 -15.19
CA ALA A 99 -2.58 -2.37 -14.68
C ALA A 99 -2.62 -2.16 -13.16
N THR A 100 -1.70 -2.80 -12.42
CA THR A 100 -1.57 -2.62 -10.97
C THR A 100 -1.23 -1.16 -10.62
N ILE A 101 -0.26 -0.55 -11.31
CA ILE A 101 0.12 0.85 -11.06
C ILE A 101 -1.05 1.78 -11.33
N LEU A 102 -1.72 1.63 -12.48
CA LEU A 102 -2.86 2.47 -12.86
C LEU A 102 -4.01 2.34 -11.87
N TRP A 103 -4.31 1.11 -11.45
CA TRP A 103 -5.35 0.84 -10.45
C TRP A 103 -5.03 1.51 -9.11
N LEU A 104 -3.82 1.30 -8.58
CA LEU A 104 -3.42 1.89 -7.30
C LEU A 104 -3.38 3.42 -7.34
N ALA A 105 -2.93 4.02 -8.46
CA ALA A 105 -2.96 5.45 -8.66
C ALA A 105 -4.41 6.00 -8.70
N ALA A 106 -5.31 5.30 -9.41
CA ALA A 106 -6.73 5.65 -9.43
C ALA A 106 -7.35 5.58 -8.04
N CYS A 107 -7.07 4.52 -7.27
CA CYS A 107 -7.52 4.40 -5.87
C CYS A 107 -7.02 5.55 -4.99
N LEU A 108 -5.75 5.97 -5.15
CA LEU A 108 -5.20 7.07 -4.37
C LEU A 108 -5.87 8.41 -4.69
N VAL A 109 -6.05 8.71 -5.97
CA VAL A 109 -6.75 9.93 -6.42
C VAL A 109 -8.19 9.91 -5.94
N TRP A 110 -8.86 8.76 -6.03
CA TRP A 110 -10.23 8.61 -5.57
C TRP A 110 -10.35 8.77 -4.05
N ALA A 111 -9.40 8.26 -3.27
CA ALA A 111 -9.36 8.46 -1.82
C ALA A 111 -9.23 9.94 -1.44
N VAL A 112 -8.38 10.71 -2.14
CA VAL A 112 -8.29 12.16 -1.96
C VAL A 112 -9.63 12.82 -2.24
N GLN A 113 -10.26 12.47 -3.36
CA GLN A 113 -11.56 13.03 -3.75
C GLN A 113 -12.67 12.71 -2.75
N ILE A 114 -12.71 11.50 -2.19
CA ILE A 114 -13.66 11.11 -1.13
C ILE A 114 -13.41 11.95 0.13
N LEU A 115 -12.17 11.96 0.64
CA LEU A 115 -11.85 12.64 1.91
C LEU A 115 -12.09 14.15 1.87
N TRP A 116 -11.93 14.78 0.70
CA TRP A 116 -12.22 16.20 0.53
C TRP A 116 -13.69 16.54 0.35
N ARG A 117 -14.56 15.53 0.21
CA ARG A 117 -16.03 15.70 0.13
C ARG A 117 -16.75 15.44 1.46
N VAL A 118 -16.03 14.93 2.47
CA VAL A 118 -16.51 14.73 3.86
C VAL A 118 -16.49 16.05 4.62
#